data_AF-A0A661R2W5-F1
#
_entry.id   AF-A0A661R2W5-F1
#
_cell.length_a   1.000
_cell.length_b   1.000
_cell.length_c   1.000
_cell.angle_alpha   90.00
_cell.angle_beta   90.00
_cell.angle_gamma   90.00
#
_symmetry.space_group_name_H-M   'P 1'
#
loop_
_entity.id
_entity.type
_entity.pdbx_description
1 polymer ?
#
loop_
_entity_poly.entity_id
_entity_poly.type
_entity_poly.pdbx_seq_one_letter_code
_entity_poly.pdbx_strand_id
1 'polypeptide(L)' 'MLRIVVWVQILVILACVCYSTYALFAGDFAQAFLPYPILILYYLLISRRNIKRTAPTNEHDLTESSKLGDHD' A
#
# COMPACT_ATOMS: atom_id res chain seq x y z
N MET A 1 4.83 -19.40 -11.40
CA MET A 1 5.80 -18.59 -10.62
C MET A 1 5.13 -17.52 -9.76
N LEU A 2 4.24 -16.66 -10.28
CA LEU A 2 3.55 -15.61 -9.51
C LEU A 2 2.88 -16.08 -8.20
N ARG A 3 2.25 -17.25 -8.19
CA ARG A 3 1.60 -17.81 -6.98
C ARG A 3 2.56 -18.08 -5.83
N ILE A 4 3.77 -18.57 -6.12
CA ILE A 4 4.78 -18.88 -5.09
C ILE A 4 5.29 -17.58 -4.46
N VAL A 5 5.49 -16.54 -5.28
CA VAL A 5 5.90 -15.22 -4.79
C VAL A 5 4.88 -14.65 -3.81
N VAL A 6 3.58 -14.78 -4.11
CA VAL A 6 2.50 -14.32 -3.20
C VAL A 6 2.54 -15.07 -1.87
N TRP A 7 2.72 -16.39 -1.88
CA TRP A 7 2.81 -17.18 -0.65
C TRP A 7 4.02 -16.83 0.20
N VAL A 8 5.20 -16.69 -0.41
CA VAL A 8 6.42 -16.26 0.28
C VAL A 8 6.21 -14.89 0.91
N GLN A 9 5.53 -13.99 0.20
CA GLN A 9 5.26 -12.65 0.68
C GLN A 9 4.30 -12.61 1.87
N ILE A 10 3.25 -13.43 1.86
CA ILE A 10 2.35 -13.59 3.02
C ILE A 10 3.16 -14.08 4.23
N LEU A 11 4.06 -15.04 4.03
CA LEU A 11 4.91 -15.59 5.08
C LEU A 11 5.84 -14.52 5.68
N VAL A 12 6.44 -13.67 4.84
CA VAL A 12 7.30 -12.56 5.28
C VAL A 12 6.51 -11.51 6.06
N ILE A 13 5.29 -11.16 5.63
CA ILE A 13 4.44 -10.22 6.36
C ILE A 13 4.05 -10.80 7.72
N LEU A 14 3.68 -12.08 7.77
CA LEU A 14 3.34 -12.76 9.01
C LEU A 14 4.52 -12.75 9.99
N ALA A 15 5.73 -13.06 9.51
CA ALA A 15 6.95 -13.00 10.30
C ALA A 15 7.23 -11.59 10.83
N CYS A 16 7.04 -10.54 10.02
CA CYS A 16 7.18 -9.15 10.47
C CYS A 16 6.18 -8.81 11.59
N VAL A 17 4.90 -9.19 11.44
CA VAL A 17 3.87 -8.91 12.46
C VAL A 17 4.19 -9.64 13.77
N CYS A 18 4.57 -10.91 13.70
CA CYS A 18 4.96 -11.68 14.88
C CYS A 18 6.20 -11.10 15.56
N TYR A 19 7.22 -10.73 14.77
CA TYR A 19 8.45 -10.13 15.29
C TYR A 19 8.21 -8.75 15.92
N SER A 20 7.46 -7.87 15.25
CA SER A 20 7.10 -6.57 15.81
C SER A 20 6.30 -6.74 17.10
N THR A 21 5.32 -7.64 17.13
CA THR A 21 4.57 -7.93 18.36
C THR A 21 5.49 -8.38 19.49
N TYR A 22 6.39 -9.33 19.22
CA TYR A 22 7.36 -9.80 20.20
C TYR A 22 8.28 -8.67 20.71
N ALA A 23 8.79 -7.82 19.80
CA ALA A 23 9.64 -6.69 20.13
C ALA A 23 8.89 -5.61 20.96
N LEU A 24 7.60 -5.37 20.67
CA LEU A 24 6.74 -4.52 21.51
C LEU A 24 6.61 -5.08 22.93
N PHE A 25 6.40 -6.38 23.08
CA PHE A 25 6.33 -7.03 24.39
C PHE A 25 7.67 -7.00 25.14
N ALA A 26 8.79 -7.02 24.42
CA ALA A 26 10.13 -6.84 24.98
C ALA A 26 10.44 -5.38 25.36
N GLY A 27 9.57 -4.42 25.00
CA GLY A 27 9.78 -2.99 25.24
C GLY A 27 10.79 -2.32 24.28
N ASP A 28 11.29 -3.05 23.28
CA ASP A 28 12.21 -2.53 22.27
C ASP A 28 11.42 -2.04 21.04
N PHE A 29 10.94 -0.81 21.15
CA PHE A 29 10.19 -0.16 20.08
C PHE A 29 11.06 0.11 18.84
N ALA A 30 12.37 0.31 18.99
CA ALA A 30 13.25 0.59 17.85
C ALA A 30 13.31 -0.64 16.90
N GLN A 31 13.38 -1.84 17.47
CA GLN A 31 13.33 -3.07 16.68
C GLN A 31 11.94 -3.37 16.11
N ALA A 32 10.88 -2.96 16.79
CA ALA A 32 9.52 -3.13 16.29
C ALA A 32 9.22 -2.35 15.00
N PHE A 33 9.85 -1.18 14.84
CA PHE A 33 9.70 -0.31 13.66
C PHE A 33 10.65 -0.65 12.50
N LEU A 34 11.66 -1.47 12.74
CA LEU A 34 12.64 -1.91 11.75
C LEU A 34 12.07 -2.51 10.44
N PRO A 35 10.95 -3.28 10.46
CA PRO A 35 10.35 -3.77 9.22
C PRO A 35 9.57 -2.70 8.42
N TYR A 36 9.13 -1.60 9.04
CA TYR A 36 8.34 -0.55 8.36
C TYR A 36 9.04 0.10 7.14
N PRO A 37 10.31 0.54 7.20
CA PRO A 37 10.96 1.15 6.04
C PRO A 37 11.03 0.21 4.83
N ILE A 38 11.18 -1.10 5.07
CA ILE A 38 11.18 -2.13 4.01
C ILE A 38 9.79 -2.25 3.39
N LEU A 39 8.72 -2.28 4.22
CA LEU A 39 7.35 -2.29 3.71
C LEU A 39 6.99 -1.02 2.92
N ILE A 40 7.43 0.15 3.38
CA ILE A 40 7.19 1.44 2.70
C ILE A 40 7.89 1.47 1.34
N LEU A 41 9.15 1.03 1.27
CA LEU A 41 9.89 0.97 0.01
C LEU A 41 9.23 0.00 -0.97
N TYR A 42 8.81 -1.17 -0.49
CA TYR A 42 8.06 -2.14 -1.27
C TYR A 42 6.76 -1.53 -1.82
N TYR A 43 5.98 -0.85 -0.96
CA TYR A 43 4.74 -0.19 -1.36
C TYR A 43 4.99 0.92 -2.40
N LEU A 44 6.04 1.73 -2.25
CA LEU A 44 6.37 2.77 -3.22
C LEU A 44 6.73 2.20 -4.60
N LEU A 45 7.51 1.11 -4.63
CA LEU A 45 7.88 0.44 -5.87
C LEU A 45 6.67 -0.23 -6.54
N ILE A 46 5.81 -0.89 -5.77
CA ILE A 46 4.58 -1.50 -6.28
C ILE A 46 3.61 -0.42 -6.75
N SER A 47 3.47 0.67 -6.00
CA SER A 47 2.59 1.80 -6.32
C SER A 47 3.03 2.49 -7.61
N ARG A 48 4.32 2.77 -7.80
CA ARG A 48 4.84 3.30 -9.07
C ARG A 48 4.61 2.35 -10.26
N ARG A 49 4.69 1.05 -10.03
CA ARG A 49 4.46 0.04 -11.08
C ARG A 49 2.98 -0.12 -11.41
N ASN A 50 2.10 0.04 -10.42
CA ASN A 50 0.64 -0.02 -10.58
C ASN A 50 0.04 1.30 -11.07
N ILE A 51 0.62 2.47 -10.75
CA ILE A 51 0.22 3.79 -11.29
C ILE A 51 0.26 3.82 -12.83
N LYS A 52 1.17 3.06 -13.44
CA LYS A 52 1.19 2.91 -14.92
C LYS A 52 0.06 2.04 -15.48
N ARG A 53 -0.61 1.24 -14.63
CA ARG A 53 -1.73 0.35 -15.01
C ARG A 53 -3.09 0.92 -14.61
N THR A 54 -3.13 1.71 -13.54
CA THR A 54 -4.27 2.49 -13.10
C THR A 54 -3.88 3.96 -13.23
N ALA A 55 -3.92 4.48 -14.46
CA ALA A 55 -4.37 5.85 -14.61
C ALA A 55 -5.87 5.78 -14.33
N PRO A 56 -6.37 6.27 -13.18
CA PRO A 56 -7.79 6.57 -13.09
C PRO A 56 -8.04 7.68 -14.11
N THR A 57 -8.64 7.28 -15.22
CA THR A 57 -9.69 8.04 -15.91
C THR A 57 -10.39 8.99 -14.93
N ASN A 58 -9.91 10.24 -14.88
CA ASN A 58 -10.59 11.36 -14.23
C ASN A 58 -11.77 11.81 -15.13
N GLU A 59 -12.68 10.91 -15.47
CA GLU A 59 -13.90 11.24 -16.23
C GLU A 59 -15.09 11.54 -15.30
N HIS A 60 -14.93 11.37 -13.98
CA HIS A 60 -16.04 11.52 -13.05
C HIS A 60 -16.26 12.95 -12.52
N ASP A 61 -15.37 13.90 -12.83
CA ASP A 61 -15.41 15.28 -12.28
C ASP A 61 -15.78 16.37 -13.32
N LEU A 62 -15.86 16.04 -14.61
CA LEU A 62 -16.19 17.00 -15.68
C LEU A 62 -17.68 17.05 -16.03
N THR A 63 -18.45 15.99 -15.73
CA THR A 63 -19.88 15.92 -16.08
C THR A 63 -20.77 16.69 -15.09
N GLU A 64 -20.34 16.85 -13.84
CA GLU A 64 -21.16 17.54 -12.83
C GLU A 64 -21.09 19.07 -12.97
N SER A 65 -19.91 19.61 -13.33
CA SER A 65 -19.73 21.06 -13.50
C SER A 65 -20.42 21.63 -14.77
N SER A 66 -20.81 20.78 -15.73
CA SER A 66 -21.55 21.22 -16.93
C SER A 66 -23.06 21.34 -16.71
N LYS A 67 -23.63 20.73 -15.66
CA LYS A 67 -25.08 20.79 -15.39
C LYS A 67 -25.50 21.92 -14.46
N LEU A 68 -24.56 22.60 -13.81
CA LEU A 68 -24.84 23.71 -12.89
C LEU A 68 -24.81 25.10 -13.54
N GLY A 69 -24.52 25.18 -14.84
CA GLY A 69 -24.43 26.43 -15.60
C GLY A 69 -25.61 26.71 -16.55
N ASP A 70 -26.68 25.92 -16.48
CA ASP A 70 -27.86 26.03 -17.36
C ASP A 70 -29.15 26.16 -16.54
N HIS A 71 -29.13 27.05 -15.54
CA HIS A 71 -30.32 27.49 -14.82
C HIS A 71 -30.21 28.99 -14.57
N ASP A 72 -30.28 29.74 -15.67
CA ASP A 72 -30.87 31.09 -15.70
C ASP A 72 -32.39 30.96 -15.95
#